data_AF-A0A518LLJ5-F1
#
_entry.id   AF-A0A518LLJ5-F1
#
_cell.length_a   1.000
_cell.length_b   1.000
_cell.length_c   1.000
_cell.angle_alpha   90.00
_cell.angle_beta   90.00
_cell.angle_gamma   90.00
#
_symmetry.space_group_name_H-M   'P 1'
#
loop_
_entity.id
_entity.type
_entity.pdbx_description
1 polymer ?
#
loop_
_entity_poly.entity_id
_entity_poly.type
_entity_poly.pdbx_seq_one_letter_code
_entity_poly.pdbx_strand_id
1 'polypeptide(L)'
;MSRHTQQLFEWARESRENPRIPQPTTPEMPAPEHVQLEPDPKLEQLQAPDWSAVPCPKPLPEAVAEGVFGTTTEGPIEPDDEEIRGMTEEHGRELVAILADIQAVQDARRTGEDPRTGKQPRMPEAEIKLREFLDQEEPRLRSAYAAALEAYARGFGPQATAALDSWTRKTVADCTIEPKDRYDPGHPWHYLPEGDNAAPVPVDSIEPDIDVGKFLERELPKNPIKRKEKLRAMLEQEKQRVAHDKRRYQEIVELGAEALSRYDREIAHTTDEMARATALALKYNHLRYGLGRVAWLEVRLGVTS
;
A
#
# COMPACT_ATOMS: atom_id res chain seq x y z
N MET A 1 -33.73 14.90 -36.83
CA MET A 1 -34.73 13.91 -36.37
C MET A 1 -33.96 12.70 -35.86
N SER A 2 -33.62 12.69 -34.56
CA SER A 2 -32.83 11.62 -33.93
C SER A 2 -33.69 10.38 -33.70
N ARG A 3 -33.20 9.23 -34.15
CA ARG A 3 -33.72 7.92 -33.73
C ARG A 3 -32.71 7.32 -32.76
N HIS A 4 -33.02 7.39 -31.47
CA HIS A 4 -32.44 6.50 -30.48
C HIS A 4 -32.97 5.09 -30.74
N THR A 5 -32.08 4.19 -31.10
CA THR A 5 -32.35 2.75 -31.08
C THR A 5 -31.54 2.18 -29.93
N GLN A 6 -32.15 2.06 -28.76
CA GLN A 6 -31.63 1.21 -27.70
C GLN A 6 -31.80 -0.24 -28.15
N GLN A 7 -30.72 -0.89 -28.59
CA GLN A 7 -30.70 -2.34 -28.72
C GLN A 7 -30.33 -2.93 -27.35
N LEU A 8 -31.34 -3.53 -26.71
CA LEU A 8 -31.19 -4.38 -25.54
C LEU A 8 -30.42 -5.65 -25.94
N PHE A 9 -29.32 -5.89 -25.24
CA PHE A 9 -28.49 -7.08 -25.36
C PHE A 9 -29.21 -8.25 -24.64
N GLU A 10 -29.92 -9.10 -25.37
CA GLU A 10 -30.49 -10.34 -24.84
C GLU A 10 -29.54 -11.51 -25.06
N TRP A 11 -28.98 -12.05 -23.97
CA TRP A 11 -28.31 -13.34 -24.00
C TRP A 11 -29.33 -14.45 -24.23
N ALA A 12 -29.12 -15.25 -25.28
CA ALA A 12 -29.96 -16.40 -25.61
C ALA A 12 -30.02 -17.40 -24.44
N ARG A 13 -31.11 -17.37 -23.67
CA ARG A 13 -31.46 -18.43 -22.72
C ARG A 13 -32.03 -19.61 -23.52
N GLU A 14 -31.24 -20.66 -23.65
CA GLU A 14 -31.73 -21.97 -24.06
C GLU A 14 -32.91 -22.37 -23.16
N SER A 15 -34.08 -22.48 -23.77
CA SER A 15 -35.31 -22.90 -23.11
C SER A 15 -35.26 -24.41 -22.86
N ARG A 16 -34.77 -24.82 -21.69
CA ARG A 16 -35.08 -26.14 -21.15
C ARG A 16 -36.44 -26.07 -20.47
N GLU A 17 -37.44 -26.66 -21.10
CA GLU A 17 -38.74 -26.92 -20.48
C GLU A 17 -38.53 -27.80 -19.23
N ASN A 18 -38.67 -27.19 -18.06
CA ASN A 18 -38.60 -27.88 -16.78
C ASN A 18 -39.97 -28.54 -16.51
N PRO A 19 -40.05 -29.86 -16.24
CA PRO A 19 -41.31 -30.51 -15.90
C PRO A 19 -41.88 -29.92 -14.60
N ARG A 20 -43.18 -29.60 -14.61
CA ARG A 20 -43.92 -29.07 -13.45
C ARG A 20 -44.01 -30.13 -12.34
N ILE A 21 -43.12 -30.02 -11.35
CA ILE A 21 -43.27 -30.70 -10.06
C ILE A 21 -44.23 -29.85 -9.21
N PRO A 22 -45.27 -30.43 -8.58
CA PRO A 22 -46.17 -29.68 -7.69
C PRO A 22 -45.37 -29.13 -6.50
N GLN A 23 -45.47 -27.81 -6.29
CA GLN A 23 -44.77 -27.12 -5.20
C GLN A 23 -45.36 -27.53 -3.85
N PRO A 24 -44.53 -27.92 -2.86
CA PRO A 24 -44.97 -28.06 -1.49
C PRO A 24 -45.30 -26.67 -0.92
N THR A 25 -46.46 -26.57 -0.27
CA THR A 25 -46.91 -25.39 0.48
C THR A 25 -45.85 -25.04 1.53
N THR A 26 -45.13 -23.95 1.30
CA THR A 26 -44.10 -23.46 2.22
C THR A 26 -44.79 -22.71 3.36
N PRO A 27 -44.51 -23.01 4.63
CA PRO A 27 -45.01 -22.23 5.76
C PRO A 27 -44.45 -20.80 5.65
N GLU A 28 -45.35 -19.83 5.86
CA GLU A 28 -45.08 -18.39 5.80
C GLU A 28 -43.98 -18.02 6.80
N MET A 29 -42.76 -17.85 6.30
CA MET A 29 -41.64 -17.35 7.09
C MET A 29 -41.85 -15.85 7.35
N PRO A 30 -41.62 -15.36 8.59
CA PRO A 30 -41.68 -13.94 8.89
C PRO A 30 -40.68 -13.17 8.02
N ALA A 31 -41.10 -12.00 7.55
CA ALA A 31 -40.29 -11.13 6.70
C ALA A 31 -38.92 -10.86 7.36
N PRO A 32 -37.81 -10.95 6.61
CA PRO A 32 -36.48 -10.69 7.16
C PRO A 32 -36.43 -9.27 7.71
N GLU A 33 -36.13 -9.13 9.00
CA GLU A 33 -35.82 -7.84 9.61
C GLU A 33 -34.64 -7.22 8.85
N HIS A 34 -34.84 -6.03 8.31
CA HIS A 34 -33.77 -5.25 7.67
C HIS A 34 -32.70 -4.93 8.72
N VAL A 35 -31.61 -5.69 8.72
CA VAL A 35 -30.41 -5.35 9.48
C VAL A 35 -29.82 -4.10 8.83
N GLN A 36 -30.02 -2.95 9.48
CA GLN A 36 -29.27 -1.73 9.18
C GLN A 36 -27.84 -1.98 9.65
N LEU A 37 -26.96 -2.35 8.72
CA LEU A 37 -25.51 -2.38 8.97
C LEU A 37 -25.06 -0.92 9.08
N GLU A 38 -24.67 -0.50 10.29
CA GLU A 38 -24.02 0.80 10.44
C GLU A 38 -22.69 0.80 9.66
N PRO A 39 -22.41 1.87 8.89
CA PRO A 39 -21.18 1.96 8.11
C PRO A 39 -19.97 1.89 9.04
N ASP A 40 -19.01 1.03 8.71
CA ASP A 40 -17.76 0.93 9.47
C ASP A 40 -16.99 2.26 9.30
N PRO A 41 -16.73 3.02 10.39
CA PRO A 41 -16.04 4.32 10.31
C PRO A 41 -14.61 4.24 9.77
N LYS A 42 -14.05 3.03 9.63
CA LYS A 42 -12.75 2.82 8.95
C LYS A 42 -12.87 2.84 7.43
N LEU A 43 -14.00 2.41 6.87
CA LEU A 43 -14.22 2.41 5.42
C LEU A 43 -14.39 3.84 4.86
N GLU A 44 -14.90 4.77 5.67
CA GLU A 44 -15.04 6.18 5.29
C GLU A 44 -13.69 6.93 5.18
N GLN A 45 -12.60 6.37 5.70
CA GLN A 45 -11.26 6.97 5.64
C GLN A 45 -10.46 6.53 4.40
N LEU A 46 -10.96 5.57 3.62
CA LEU A 46 -10.29 5.13 2.39
C LEU A 46 -10.52 6.17 1.30
N GLN A 47 -9.43 6.70 0.73
CA GLN A 47 -9.55 7.61 -0.41
C GLN A 47 -10.09 6.85 -1.61
N ALA A 48 -11.15 7.38 -2.23
CA ALA A 48 -11.63 6.84 -3.49
C ALA A 48 -10.55 7.00 -4.57
N PRO A 49 -10.37 6.00 -5.46
CA PRO A 49 -9.44 6.11 -6.58
C PRO A 49 -9.70 7.37 -7.43
N ASP A 50 -8.63 8.07 -7.81
CA ASP A 50 -8.71 9.15 -8.79
C ASP A 50 -8.79 8.58 -10.21
N TRP A 51 -10.01 8.32 -10.66
CA TRP A 51 -10.30 7.81 -12.02
C TRP A 51 -9.93 8.80 -13.13
N SER A 52 -9.78 10.09 -12.83
CA SER A 52 -9.40 11.08 -13.84
C SER A 52 -7.96 10.94 -14.32
N ALA A 53 -7.10 10.29 -13.53
CA ALA A 53 -5.69 10.05 -13.84
C ALA A 53 -5.43 8.73 -14.58
N VAL A 54 -6.48 7.96 -14.93
CA VAL A 54 -6.36 6.69 -15.64
C VAL A 54 -5.81 6.90 -17.06
N PRO A 55 -4.77 6.17 -17.48
CA PRO A 55 -4.17 6.35 -18.81
C PRO A 55 -5.11 5.86 -19.92
N CYS A 56 -5.58 6.75 -20.79
CA CYS A 56 -6.48 6.42 -21.91
C CYS A 56 -5.71 6.41 -23.27
N PRO A 57 -5.02 5.31 -23.62
CA PRO A 57 -4.28 5.19 -24.88
C PRO A 57 -5.22 5.00 -26.08
N LYS A 58 -4.72 5.27 -27.29
CA LYS A 58 -5.42 4.85 -28.51
C LYS A 58 -5.30 3.33 -28.72
N PRO A 59 -6.34 2.67 -29.24
CA PRO A 59 -6.28 1.28 -29.69
C PRO A 59 -5.15 1.02 -30.69
N LEU A 60 -4.63 -0.21 -30.69
CA LEU A 60 -3.75 -0.67 -31.75
C LEU A 60 -4.54 -0.80 -33.07
N PRO A 61 -4.04 -0.28 -34.21
CA PRO A 61 -4.70 -0.42 -35.50
C PRO A 61 -4.95 -1.89 -35.88
N GLU A 62 -4.01 -2.78 -35.56
CA GLU A 62 -4.13 -4.21 -35.81
C GLU A 62 -5.24 -4.84 -34.97
N ALA A 63 -5.36 -4.44 -33.70
CA ALA A 63 -6.41 -4.93 -32.80
C ALA A 63 -7.81 -4.49 -33.25
N VAL A 64 -7.94 -3.26 -33.76
CA VAL A 64 -9.17 -2.78 -34.40
C VAL A 64 -9.47 -3.63 -35.63
N ALA A 65 -8.51 -3.84 -36.53
CA ALA A 65 -8.70 -4.65 -37.73
C ALA A 65 -9.11 -6.11 -37.43
N GLU A 66 -8.60 -6.68 -36.33
CA GLU A 66 -8.94 -8.02 -35.85
C GLU A 66 -10.30 -8.10 -35.13
N GLY A 67 -10.95 -6.96 -34.86
CA GLY A 67 -12.25 -6.92 -34.19
C GLY A 67 -12.17 -7.18 -32.69
N VAL A 68 -11.04 -6.86 -32.04
CA VAL A 68 -10.85 -7.01 -30.58
C VAL A 68 -11.90 -6.21 -29.80
N PHE A 69 -12.28 -5.04 -30.33
CA PHE A 69 -13.30 -4.16 -29.75
C PHE A 69 -14.74 -4.47 -30.22
N GLY A 70 -14.91 -5.60 -30.91
CA GLY A 70 -16.17 -6.02 -31.50
C GLY A 70 -16.23 -5.81 -33.01
N THR A 71 -17.27 -6.39 -33.60
CA THR A 71 -17.53 -6.34 -35.05
C THR A 71 -19.01 -6.03 -35.29
N THR A 72 -19.27 -5.26 -36.34
CA THR A 72 -20.61 -4.97 -36.85
C THR A 72 -20.79 -5.62 -38.22
N THR A 73 -21.99 -5.48 -38.80
CA THR A 73 -22.24 -5.89 -40.19
C THR A 73 -21.40 -5.12 -41.22
N GLU A 74 -20.88 -3.93 -40.85
CA GLU A 74 -20.10 -3.07 -41.73
C GLU A 74 -18.59 -3.23 -41.56
N GLY A 75 -18.15 -3.98 -40.54
CA GLY A 75 -16.74 -4.23 -40.25
C GLY A 75 -16.42 -4.12 -38.76
N PRO A 76 -15.12 -4.13 -38.41
CA PRO A 76 -14.67 -3.94 -37.03
C PRO A 76 -15.09 -2.60 -36.44
N ILE A 77 -15.34 -2.56 -35.13
CA ILE A 77 -15.66 -1.33 -34.41
C ILE A 77 -14.37 -0.56 -34.14
N GLU A 78 -14.34 0.71 -34.54
CA GLU A 78 -13.33 1.66 -34.11
C GLU A 78 -13.90 2.45 -32.91
N PRO A 79 -13.44 2.16 -31.68
CA PRO A 79 -14.04 2.77 -30.50
C PRO A 79 -13.66 4.25 -30.40
N ASP A 80 -14.60 5.07 -29.95
CA ASP A 80 -14.35 6.50 -29.72
C ASP A 80 -13.64 6.77 -28.38
N ASP A 81 -13.26 8.03 -28.13
CA ASP A 81 -12.51 8.42 -26.93
C ASP A 81 -13.29 8.16 -25.62
N GLU A 82 -14.63 8.20 -25.66
CA GLU A 82 -15.48 7.95 -24.49
C GLU A 82 -15.57 6.44 -24.21
N GLU A 83 -15.74 5.63 -25.26
CA GLU A 83 -15.72 4.17 -25.18
C GLU A 83 -14.36 3.66 -24.71
N ILE A 84 -13.26 4.21 -25.24
CA ILE A 84 -11.89 3.90 -24.78
C ILE A 84 -11.75 4.18 -23.30
N ARG A 85 -12.16 5.36 -22.83
CA ARG A 85 -12.09 5.70 -21.40
C ARG A 85 -12.91 4.73 -20.56
N GLY A 86 -14.14 4.42 -20.98
CA GLY A 86 -15.01 3.47 -20.28
C GLY A 86 -14.36 2.09 -20.13
N MET A 87 -13.81 1.55 -21.22
CA MET A 87 -13.11 0.26 -21.22
C MET A 87 -11.86 0.27 -20.33
N THR A 88 -11.06 1.34 -20.39
CA THR A 88 -9.86 1.45 -19.54
C THR A 88 -10.23 1.57 -18.07
N GLU A 89 -11.23 2.38 -17.71
CA GLU A 89 -11.71 2.50 -16.34
C GLU A 89 -12.22 1.16 -15.79
N GLU A 90 -12.95 0.39 -16.59
CA GLU A 90 -13.43 -0.94 -16.21
C GLU A 90 -12.27 -1.90 -15.93
N HIS A 91 -11.29 -1.98 -16.84
CA HIS A 91 -10.06 -2.77 -16.61
C HIS A 91 -9.29 -2.26 -15.38
N GLY A 92 -9.22 -0.94 -15.19
CA GLY A 92 -8.59 -0.33 -14.02
C GLY A 92 -9.27 -0.76 -12.71
N ARG A 93 -10.61 -0.78 -12.66
CA ARG A 93 -11.39 -1.28 -11.51
C ARG A 93 -11.09 -2.74 -11.22
N GLU A 94 -11.09 -3.57 -12.25
CA GLU A 94 -10.80 -5.01 -12.12
C GLU A 94 -9.38 -5.24 -11.58
N LEU A 95 -8.38 -4.58 -12.16
CA LEU A 95 -6.99 -4.70 -11.75
C LEU A 95 -6.78 -4.20 -10.31
N VAL A 96 -7.38 -3.06 -9.94
CA VAL A 96 -7.32 -2.52 -8.57
C VAL A 96 -7.93 -3.51 -7.58
N ALA A 97 -9.09 -4.09 -7.89
CA ALA A 97 -9.74 -5.08 -7.03
C ALA A 97 -8.88 -6.34 -6.85
N ILE A 98 -8.38 -6.92 -7.94
CA ILE A 98 -7.54 -8.12 -7.88
C ILE A 98 -6.25 -7.86 -7.09
N LEU A 99 -5.60 -6.71 -7.32
CA LEU A 99 -4.34 -6.39 -6.64
C LEU A 99 -4.55 -6.08 -5.15
N ALA A 100 -5.67 -5.44 -4.78
CA ALA A 100 -6.06 -5.28 -3.38
C ALA A 100 -6.29 -6.64 -2.70
N ASP A 101 -6.96 -7.59 -3.37
CA ASP A 101 -7.16 -8.95 -2.85
C ASP A 101 -5.82 -9.69 -2.68
N ILE A 102 -4.85 -9.50 -3.59
CA ILE A 102 -3.50 -10.05 -3.46
C ILE A 102 -2.82 -9.51 -2.18
N GLN A 103 -2.91 -8.21 -1.93
CA GLN A 103 -2.34 -7.61 -0.72
C GLN A 103 -3.03 -8.14 0.55
N ALA A 104 -4.36 -8.24 0.55
CA ALA A 104 -5.10 -8.80 1.68
C ALA A 104 -4.68 -10.24 2.01
N VAL A 105 -4.47 -11.08 0.99
CA VAL A 105 -3.95 -12.45 1.16
C VAL A 105 -2.52 -12.46 1.71
N GLN A 106 -1.66 -11.56 1.26
CA GLN A 106 -0.28 -11.43 1.77
C GLN A 106 -0.25 -10.94 3.22
N ASP A 107 -1.10 -10.00 3.58
CA ASP A 107 -1.22 -9.50 4.94
C ASP A 107 -1.81 -10.56 5.88
N ALA A 108 -2.79 -11.32 5.42
CA ALA A 108 -3.32 -12.48 6.13
C ALA A 108 -2.23 -13.54 6.42
N ARG A 109 -1.33 -13.80 5.45
CA ARG A 109 -0.18 -14.69 5.69
C ARG A 109 0.77 -14.14 6.76
N ARG A 110 0.95 -12.82 6.83
CA ARG A 110 1.86 -12.17 7.78
C ARG A 110 1.29 -12.15 9.20
N THR A 111 0.00 -11.86 9.32
CA THR A 111 -0.69 -11.61 10.59
C THR A 111 -1.38 -12.85 11.16
N GLY A 112 -1.66 -13.85 10.32
CA GLY A 112 -2.50 -15.00 10.67
C GLY A 112 -3.99 -14.68 10.73
N GLU A 113 -4.41 -13.49 10.28
CA GLU A 113 -5.81 -13.09 10.25
C GLU A 113 -6.49 -13.57 8.96
N ASP A 114 -7.77 -13.98 9.05
CA ASP A 114 -8.55 -14.32 7.85
C ASP A 114 -8.90 -13.03 7.08
N PRO A 115 -8.52 -12.90 5.80
CA PRO A 115 -8.70 -11.66 5.02
C PRO A 115 -10.18 -11.29 4.83
N ARG A 116 -11.12 -12.23 5.03
CA ARG A 116 -12.56 -11.98 4.91
C ARG A 116 -13.17 -11.44 6.19
N THR A 117 -12.53 -11.69 7.34
CA THR A 117 -13.11 -11.37 8.66
C THR A 117 -12.24 -10.43 9.50
N GLY A 118 -10.97 -10.24 9.14
CA GLY A 118 -10.00 -9.47 9.91
C GLY A 118 -9.71 -10.06 11.30
N LYS A 119 -9.92 -11.37 11.46
CA LYS A 119 -9.79 -12.06 12.76
C LYS A 119 -8.91 -13.29 12.64
N GLN A 120 -8.10 -13.52 13.66
CA GLN A 120 -7.34 -14.76 13.77
C GLN A 120 -8.29 -15.96 14.02
N PRO A 121 -8.06 -17.10 13.33
CA PRO A 121 -8.78 -18.33 13.61
C PRO A 121 -8.61 -18.76 15.07
N ARG A 122 -9.72 -19.09 15.74
CA ARG A 122 -9.70 -19.54 17.15
C ARG A 122 -9.37 -21.02 17.32
N MET A 123 -9.55 -21.81 16.26
CA MET A 123 -9.44 -23.27 16.29
C MET A 123 -8.30 -23.72 15.37
N PRO A 124 -7.51 -24.74 15.75
CA PRO A 124 -6.42 -25.26 14.92
C PRO A 124 -6.88 -25.72 13.53
N GLU A 125 -8.06 -26.34 13.43
CA GLU A 125 -8.60 -26.77 12.13
C GLU A 125 -8.92 -25.60 11.21
N ALA A 126 -9.35 -24.46 11.79
CA ALA A 126 -9.61 -23.24 11.03
C ALA A 126 -8.32 -22.57 10.56
N GLU A 127 -7.24 -22.65 11.35
CA GLU A 127 -5.91 -22.17 10.94
C GLU A 127 -5.35 -22.97 9.76
N ILE A 128 -5.49 -24.31 9.78
CA ILE A 128 -5.07 -25.18 8.67
C ILE A 128 -5.84 -24.82 7.40
N LYS A 129 -7.17 -24.70 7.50
CA LYS A 129 -8.02 -24.31 6.35
C LYS A 129 -7.70 -22.92 5.81
N LEU A 130 -7.40 -21.96 6.70
CA LEU A 130 -6.97 -20.63 6.28
C LEU A 130 -5.66 -20.73 5.50
N ARG A 131 -4.68 -21.48 5.99
CA ARG A 131 -3.40 -21.67 5.29
C ARG A 131 -3.58 -22.31 3.92
N GLU A 132 -4.36 -23.38 3.82
CA GLU A 132 -4.68 -24.04 2.54
C GLU A 132 -5.37 -23.08 1.56
N PHE A 133 -6.30 -22.26 2.05
CA PHE A 133 -6.94 -21.22 1.26
C PHE A 133 -5.91 -20.19 0.73
N LEU A 134 -5.07 -19.63 1.61
CA LEU A 134 -4.06 -18.64 1.22
C LEU A 134 -3.04 -19.22 0.22
N ASP A 135 -2.68 -20.51 0.35
CA ASP A 135 -1.78 -21.25 -0.56
C ASP A 135 -2.36 -21.43 -1.97
N GLN A 136 -3.68 -21.53 -2.08
CA GLN A 136 -4.35 -21.64 -3.38
C GLN A 136 -4.69 -20.27 -3.97
N GLU A 137 -5.07 -19.32 -3.12
CA GLU A 137 -5.67 -18.07 -3.56
C GLU A 137 -4.63 -17.09 -4.13
N GLU A 138 -3.45 -16.97 -3.52
CA GLU A 138 -2.42 -16.06 -4.02
C GLU A 138 -2.00 -16.38 -5.47
N PRO A 139 -1.64 -17.63 -5.83
CA PRO A 139 -1.32 -17.96 -7.22
C PRO A 139 -2.50 -17.74 -8.16
N ARG A 140 -3.73 -18.04 -7.72
CA ARG A 140 -4.95 -17.84 -8.52
C ARG A 140 -5.15 -16.35 -8.86
N LEU A 141 -5.05 -15.47 -7.87
CA LEU A 141 -5.20 -14.03 -8.05
C LEU A 141 -4.07 -13.44 -8.90
N ARG A 142 -2.81 -13.87 -8.69
CA ARG A 142 -1.68 -13.45 -9.54
C ARG A 142 -1.87 -13.85 -11.00
N SER A 143 -2.38 -15.06 -11.24
CA SER A 143 -2.71 -15.53 -12.59
C SER A 143 -3.83 -14.69 -13.22
N ALA A 144 -4.89 -14.40 -12.46
CA ALA A 144 -5.98 -13.54 -12.91
C ALA A 144 -5.50 -12.11 -13.26
N TYR A 145 -4.65 -11.52 -12.40
CA TYR A 145 -4.05 -10.21 -12.64
C TYR A 145 -3.22 -10.18 -13.94
N ALA A 146 -2.37 -11.18 -14.14
CA ALA A 146 -1.56 -11.31 -15.34
C ALA A 146 -2.43 -11.49 -16.61
N ALA A 147 -3.49 -12.30 -16.51
CA ALA A 147 -4.43 -12.51 -17.61
C ALA A 147 -5.20 -11.24 -17.97
N ALA A 148 -5.61 -10.43 -16.99
CA ALA A 148 -6.28 -9.15 -17.21
C ALA A 148 -5.35 -8.14 -17.90
N LEU A 149 -4.08 -8.05 -17.48
CA LEU A 149 -3.08 -7.23 -18.15
C LEU A 149 -2.81 -7.69 -19.59
N GLU A 150 -2.76 -9.00 -19.82
CA GLU A 150 -2.60 -9.57 -21.17
C GLU A 150 -3.81 -9.24 -22.05
N ALA A 151 -5.03 -9.38 -21.53
CA ALA A 151 -6.25 -9.03 -22.25
C ALA A 151 -6.24 -7.55 -22.68
N TYR A 152 -5.87 -6.65 -21.76
CA TYR A 152 -5.71 -5.23 -22.06
C TYR A 152 -4.60 -4.97 -23.10
N ALA A 153 -3.47 -5.68 -23.01
CA ALA A 153 -2.35 -5.56 -23.94
C ALA A 153 -2.72 -5.93 -25.38
N ARG A 154 -3.66 -6.85 -25.59
CA ARG A 154 -4.14 -7.20 -26.93
C ARG A 154 -4.83 -6.02 -27.63
N GLY A 155 -5.56 -5.19 -26.89
CA GLY A 155 -6.25 -4.03 -27.46
C GLY A 155 -5.38 -2.79 -27.59
N PHE A 156 -4.52 -2.53 -26.60
CA PHE A 156 -3.85 -1.24 -26.44
C PHE A 156 -2.31 -1.31 -26.47
N GLY A 157 -1.75 -2.51 -26.48
CA GLY A 157 -0.32 -2.74 -26.55
C GLY A 157 0.42 -2.69 -25.21
N PRO A 158 1.69 -3.13 -25.18
CA PRO A 158 2.44 -3.35 -23.95
C PRO A 158 2.76 -2.05 -23.18
N GLN A 159 2.97 -0.93 -23.88
CA GLN A 159 3.26 0.35 -23.24
C GLN A 159 2.04 0.88 -22.46
N ALA A 160 0.86 0.79 -23.05
CA ALA A 160 -0.40 1.12 -22.40
C ALA A 160 -0.65 0.25 -21.17
N THR A 161 -0.45 -1.06 -21.30
CA THR A 161 -0.58 -2.00 -20.18
C THR A 161 0.37 -1.68 -19.04
N ALA A 162 1.64 -1.35 -19.33
CA ALA A 162 2.59 -0.96 -18.30
C ALA A 162 2.15 0.32 -17.56
N ALA A 163 1.60 1.30 -18.29
CA ALA A 163 1.06 2.52 -17.68
C ALA A 163 -0.15 2.22 -16.78
N LEU A 164 -1.07 1.36 -17.22
CA LEU A 164 -2.24 0.95 -16.43
C LEU A 164 -1.85 0.12 -15.20
N ASP A 165 -0.87 -0.79 -15.31
CA ASP A 165 -0.30 -1.53 -14.17
C ASP A 165 0.33 -0.58 -13.14
N SER A 166 1.10 0.40 -13.60
CA SER A 166 1.70 1.42 -12.73
C SER A 166 0.64 2.26 -12.01
N TRP A 167 -0.38 2.73 -12.73
CA TRP A 167 -1.52 3.44 -12.16
C TRP A 167 -2.25 2.57 -11.13
N THR A 168 -2.53 1.31 -11.45
CA THR A 168 -3.20 0.35 -10.56
C THR A 168 -2.44 0.17 -9.26
N ARG A 169 -1.13 -0.08 -9.33
CA ARG A 169 -0.27 -0.26 -8.14
C ARG A 169 -0.28 0.96 -7.24
N LYS A 170 -0.18 2.15 -7.85
CA LYS A 170 -0.25 3.42 -7.12
C LYS A 170 -1.61 3.57 -6.44
N THR A 171 -2.70 3.38 -7.18
CA THR A 171 -4.07 3.47 -6.66
C THR A 171 -4.30 2.51 -5.50
N VAL A 172 -3.93 1.24 -5.66
CA VAL A 172 -4.07 0.25 -4.58
C VAL A 172 -3.26 0.67 -3.36
N ALA A 173 -1.99 1.06 -3.55
CA ALA A 173 -1.18 1.57 -2.44
C ALA A 173 -1.93 2.70 -1.73
N ASP A 174 -2.39 3.72 -2.46
CA ASP A 174 -3.12 4.88 -1.95
C ASP A 174 -4.42 4.50 -1.22
N CYS A 175 -5.10 3.43 -1.64
CA CYS A 175 -6.38 2.99 -1.08
C CYS A 175 -6.27 1.95 0.06
N THR A 176 -5.25 1.09 0.14
CA THR A 176 -5.23 -0.05 1.10
C THR A 176 -4.58 0.24 2.44
N ILE A 177 -3.82 1.33 2.57
CA ILE A 177 -3.10 1.63 3.80
C ILE A 177 -3.64 2.91 4.41
N GLU A 178 -4.14 2.84 5.66
CA GLU A 178 -4.36 4.05 6.46
C GLU A 178 -3.06 4.88 6.40
N PRO A 179 -3.06 6.15 5.97
CA PRO A 179 -1.85 6.95 5.74
C PRO A 179 -0.90 7.07 6.95
N LYS A 180 -1.35 6.61 8.12
CA LYS A 180 -0.68 6.65 9.42
C LYS A 180 0.23 5.42 9.64
N ASP A 181 0.01 4.33 8.89
CA ASP A 181 0.59 2.99 9.16
C ASP A 181 1.56 2.49 8.08
N ARG A 182 1.85 3.31 7.07
CA ARG A 182 2.46 2.84 5.83
C ARG A 182 3.93 2.47 6.02
N TYR A 183 4.77 3.39 6.51
CA TYR A 183 6.07 3.09 7.12
C TYR A 183 6.46 4.18 8.13
N ASP A 184 6.96 3.81 9.32
CA ASP A 184 7.56 4.79 10.24
C ASP A 184 8.75 5.49 9.56
N PRO A 185 9.04 6.78 9.82
CA PRO A 185 10.15 7.48 9.19
C PRO A 185 11.54 6.89 9.47
N GLY A 186 11.62 5.96 10.42
CA GLY A 186 12.77 5.09 10.68
C GLY A 186 12.92 3.92 9.72
N HIS A 187 12.01 3.73 8.76
CA HIS A 187 12.03 2.66 7.76
C HIS A 187 12.36 3.21 6.35
N PRO A 188 13.26 2.58 5.57
CA PRO A 188 13.66 3.09 4.25
C PRO A 188 12.51 3.32 3.27
N TRP A 189 11.53 2.41 3.21
CA TRP A 189 10.34 2.52 2.35
C TRP A 189 9.50 3.78 2.58
N HIS A 190 9.63 4.45 3.74
CA HIS A 190 8.97 5.73 3.96
C HIS A 190 9.39 6.80 2.92
N TYR A 191 10.62 6.74 2.43
CA TYR A 191 11.17 7.76 1.52
C TYR A 191 11.25 7.31 0.05
N LEU A 192 10.78 6.10 -0.29
CA LEU A 192 10.90 5.55 -1.64
C LEU A 192 9.62 5.74 -2.45
N PRO A 193 9.74 5.90 -3.78
CA PRO A 193 8.59 5.93 -4.70
C PRO A 193 7.70 4.70 -4.58
N GLU A 194 8.28 3.52 -4.35
CA GLU A 194 7.55 2.26 -4.17
C GLU A 194 6.92 2.10 -2.78
N GLY A 195 7.20 3.02 -1.84
CA GLY A 195 6.57 3.08 -0.51
C GLY A 195 5.70 4.33 -0.37
N ASP A 196 6.02 5.22 0.59
CA ASP A 196 5.18 6.40 0.87
C ASP A 196 5.61 7.62 0.03
N ASN A 197 6.82 7.58 -0.53
CA ASN A 197 7.50 8.72 -1.16
C ASN A 197 7.41 10.00 -0.32
N ALA A 198 7.44 9.86 1.01
CA ALA A 198 7.20 10.97 1.91
C ALA A 198 8.38 11.95 1.90
N ALA A 199 8.07 13.24 2.07
CA ALA A 199 9.09 14.24 2.27
C ALA A 199 9.87 13.93 3.58
N PRO A 200 11.21 14.11 3.59
CA PRO A 200 11.99 13.93 4.81
C PRO A 200 11.45 14.76 5.98
N VAL A 201 11.32 14.12 7.15
CA VAL A 201 10.82 14.79 8.37
C VAL A 201 11.78 15.92 8.75
N PRO A 202 11.30 17.16 8.94
CA PRO A 202 12.15 18.25 9.41
C PRO A 202 12.83 17.87 10.72
N VAL A 203 14.14 18.15 10.84
CA VAL A 203 14.95 17.75 11.99
C VAL A 203 14.37 18.21 13.33
N ASP A 204 13.74 19.39 13.36
CA ASP A 204 13.16 19.97 14.59
C ASP A 204 11.76 19.41 14.91
N SER A 205 11.19 18.61 14.01
CA SER A 205 9.92 17.89 14.20
C SER A 205 10.12 16.43 14.60
N ILE A 206 11.36 15.93 14.66
CA ILE A 206 11.65 14.54 15.07
C ILE A 206 11.42 14.41 16.58
N GLU A 207 10.44 13.62 16.97
CA GLU A 207 10.12 13.39 18.37
C GLU A 207 11.18 12.51 19.07
N PRO A 208 11.61 12.85 20.29
CA PRO A 208 12.57 12.06 21.05
C PRO A 208 11.97 10.75 21.56
N ASP A 209 12.73 9.64 21.46
CA ASP A 209 12.37 8.39 22.12
C ASP A 209 12.89 8.37 23.57
N ILE A 210 12.04 8.78 24.50
CA ILE A 210 12.38 8.93 25.93
C ILE A 210 12.73 7.59 26.58
N ASP A 211 12.23 6.47 26.05
CA ASP A 211 12.43 5.16 26.66
C ASP A 211 13.86 4.62 26.47
N VAL A 212 14.56 5.06 25.42
CA VAL A 212 15.97 4.70 25.18
C VAL A 212 16.87 5.11 26.35
N GLY A 213 16.56 6.20 27.05
CA GLY A 213 17.33 6.66 28.20
C GLY A 213 17.36 5.65 29.36
N LYS A 214 16.35 4.79 29.49
CA LYS A 214 16.24 3.79 30.56
C LYS A 214 17.39 2.78 30.55
N PHE A 215 17.99 2.51 29.39
CA PHE A 215 19.13 1.58 29.29
C PHE A 215 20.42 2.13 29.88
N LEU A 216 20.60 3.46 29.86
CA LEU A 216 21.81 4.13 30.38
C LEU A 216 21.94 3.97 31.90
N GLU A 217 20.82 3.78 32.60
CA GLU A 217 20.78 3.60 34.05
C GLU A 217 21.70 2.47 34.54
N ARG A 218 21.87 1.42 33.73
CA ARG A 218 22.71 0.25 34.05
C ARG A 218 24.20 0.56 34.03
N GLU A 219 24.62 1.60 33.31
CA GLU A 219 26.02 2.00 33.17
C GLU A 219 26.45 3.02 34.22
N LEU A 220 25.50 3.53 35.02
CA LEU A 220 25.76 4.60 35.97
C LEU A 220 26.36 4.08 37.29
N PRO A 221 27.40 4.75 37.82
CA PRO A 221 27.94 4.42 39.14
C PRO A 221 26.89 4.53 40.26
N LYS A 222 27.01 3.70 41.30
CA LYS A 222 26.16 3.80 42.50
C LYS A 222 26.48 5.03 43.37
N ASN A 223 27.73 5.51 43.35
CA ASN A 223 28.13 6.69 44.11
C ASN A 223 27.52 7.96 43.49
N PRO A 224 26.80 8.80 44.26
CA PRO A 224 26.04 9.92 43.71
C PRO A 224 26.92 11.00 43.04
N ILE A 225 28.12 11.26 43.57
CA ILE A 225 29.04 12.27 43.02
C ILE A 225 29.55 11.80 41.67
N LYS A 226 30.13 10.59 41.62
CA LYS A 226 30.64 9.98 40.38
C LYS A 226 29.55 9.80 39.33
N ARG A 227 28.32 9.50 39.78
CA ARG A 227 27.14 9.39 38.92
C ARG A 227 26.81 10.72 38.25
N LYS A 228 26.78 11.82 39.01
CA LYS A 228 26.50 13.16 38.47
C LYS A 228 27.56 13.60 37.46
N GLU A 229 28.84 13.33 37.75
CA GLU A 229 29.94 13.61 36.82
C GLU A 229 29.82 12.80 35.53
N LYS A 230 29.56 11.49 35.64
CA LYS A 230 29.36 10.62 34.47
C LYS A 230 28.17 11.05 33.63
N LEU A 231 27.04 11.42 34.25
CA LEU A 231 25.86 11.93 33.56
C LEU A 231 26.17 13.21 32.77
N ARG A 232 26.92 14.17 33.34
CA ARG A 232 27.32 15.40 32.63
C ARG A 232 28.22 15.10 31.44
N ALA A 233 29.19 14.21 31.59
CA ALA A 233 30.08 13.81 30.50
C ALA A 233 29.29 13.12 29.37
N MET A 234 28.36 12.24 29.71
CA MET A 234 27.47 11.59 28.73
C MET A 234 26.56 12.60 28.03
N LEU A 235 26.01 13.57 28.77
CA LEU A 235 25.14 14.60 28.18
C LEU A 235 25.88 15.41 27.11
N GLU A 236 27.10 15.87 27.43
CA GLU A 236 27.91 16.62 26.47
C GLU A 236 28.26 15.77 25.24
N GLN A 237 28.65 14.51 25.44
CA GLN A 237 28.95 13.60 24.34
C GLN A 237 27.73 13.33 23.44
N GLU A 238 26.56 13.08 24.02
CA GLU A 238 25.33 12.83 23.26
C GLU A 238 24.86 14.10 22.54
N LYS A 239 24.99 15.29 23.14
CA LYS A 239 24.71 16.57 22.45
C LYS A 239 25.58 16.76 21.21
N GLN A 240 26.86 16.45 21.31
CA GLN A 240 27.79 16.53 20.17
C GLN A 240 27.42 15.52 19.07
N ARG A 241 27.04 14.29 19.44
CA ARG A 241 26.58 13.26 18.48
C ARG A 241 25.29 13.68 17.78
N VAL A 242 24.29 14.15 18.53
CA VAL A 242 23.04 14.66 17.96
C VAL A 242 23.32 15.81 17.00
N ALA A 243 24.17 16.77 17.37
CA ALA A 243 24.53 17.88 16.49
C ALA A 243 25.20 17.40 15.19
N HIS A 244 26.06 16.37 15.26
CA HIS A 244 26.65 15.75 14.09
C HIS A 244 25.59 15.05 13.21
N ASP A 245 24.72 14.24 13.81
CA ASP A 245 23.67 13.54 13.07
C ASP A 245 22.64 14.50 12.46
N LYS A 246 22.35 15.64 13.11
CA LYS A 246 21.48 16.70 12.54
C LYS A 246 22.07 17.24 11.24
N ARG A 247 23.35 17.63 11.25
CA ARG A 247 24.05 18.10 10.06
C ARG A 247 24.06 17.04 8.96
N ARG A 248 24.35 15.78 9.32
CA ARG A 248 24.43 14.70 8.34
C ARG A 248 23.06 14.36 7.74
N TYR A 249 21.99 14.40 8.52
CA TYR A 249 20.63 14.22 8.02
C TYR A 249 20.27 15.32 7.01
N GLN A 250 20.53 16.59 7.36
CA GLN A 250 20.29 17.74 6.46
C GLN A 250 21.08 17.64 5.16
N GLU A 251 22.36 17.25 5.22
CA GLU A 251 23.19 17.06 4.04
C GLU A 251 22.61 16.00 3.09
N ILE A 252 22.07 14.89 3.61
CA ILE A 252 21.40 13.86 2.81
C ILE A 252 20.07 14.35 2.23
N VAL A 253 19.33 15.19 2.97
CA VAL A 253 18.10 15.82 2.47
C VAL A 253 18.41 16.73 1.29
N GLU A 254 19.47 17.55 1.38
CA GLU A 254 19.85 18.55 0.38
C GLU A 254 20.55 17.96 -0.85
N LEU A 255 21.53 17.07 -0.65
CA LEU A 255 22.39 16.54 -1.72
C LEU A 255 21.99 15.12 -2.16
N GLY A 256 21.03 14.49 -1.49
CA GLY A 256 20.56 13.14 -1.81
C GLY A 256 21.66 12.08 -1.69
N ALA A 257 21.76 11.20 -2.69
CA ALA A 257 22.75 10.13 -2.72
C ALA A 257 24.20 10.63 -2.88
N GLU A 258 24.41 11.85 -3.38
CA GLU A 258 25.74 12.44 -3.52
C GLU A 258 26.38 12.78 -2.17
N ALA A 259 25.57 13.00 -1.13
CA ALA A 259 26.07 13.12 0.24
C ALA A 259 26.75 11.83 0.72
N LEU A 260 26.36 10.66 0.19
CA LEU A 260 26.72 9.36 0.72
C LEU A 260 28.12 8.92 0.28
N SER A 261 28.77 8.12 1.13
CA SER A 261 30.02 7.50 0.72
C SER A 261 29.76 6.48 -0.39
N ARG A 262 30.80 6.18 -1.18
CA ARG A 262 30.74 5.12 -2.18
C ARG A 262 30.31 3.78 -1.57
N TYR A 263 30.81 3.47 -0.38
CA TYR A 263 30.48 2.25 0.35
C TYR A 263 28.98 2.18 0.70
N ASP A 264 28.39 3.27 1.20
CA ASP A 264 26.96 3.32 1.55
C ASP A 264 26.07 3.11 0.32
N ARG A 265 26.46 3.68 -0.83
CA ARG A 265 25.76 3.50 -2.12
C ARG A 265 25.85 2.06 -2.62
N GLU A 266 27.01 1.43 -2.49
CA GLU A 266 27.23 0.04 -2.94
C GLU A 266 26.45 -0.99 -2.10
N ILE A 267 26.29 -0.76 -0.79
CA ILE A 267 25.56 -1.67 0.11
C ILE A 267 24.04 -1.61 -0.05
N ALA A 268 23.51 -0.50 -0.56
CA ALA A 268 22.08 -0.42 -0.86
C ALA A 268 21.65 -1.34 -2.02
N HIS A 269 22.62 -1.99 -2.71
CA HIS A 269 22.49 -3.11 -3.66
C HIS A 269 21.51 -2.95 -4.84
N THR A 270 20.88 -1.79 -5.01
CA THR A 270 19.79 -1.61 -5.99
C THR A 270 19.91 -0.27 -6.71
N THR A 271 19.76 0.85 -6.01
CA THR A 271 19.77 2.19 -6.63
C THR A 271 20.27 3.28 -5.67
N ASP A 272 20.65 4.43 -6.21
CA ASP A 272 20.99 5.63 -5.43
C ASP A 272 19.80 6.12 -4.58
N GLU A 273 18.57 5.92 -5.06
CA GLU A 273 17.34 6.26 -4.34
C GLU A 273 17.19 5.38 -3.09
N MET A 274 17.40 4.07 -3.20
CA MET A 274 17.40 3.14 -2.06
C MET A 274 18.52 3.50 -1.06
N ALA A 275 19.71 3.86 -1.56
CA ALA A 275 20.81 4.29 -0.70
C ALA A 275 20.44 5.54 0.10
N ARG A 276 19.88 6.55 -0.56
CA ARG A 276 19.39 7.79 0.08
C ARG A 276 18.30 7.48 1.11
N ALA A 277 17.29 6.70 0.74
CA ALA A 277 16.17 6.36 1.60
C ALA A 277 16.62 5.61 2.87
N THR A 278 17.52 4.64 2.69
CA THR A 278 18.12 3.88 3.79
C THR A 278 18.93 4.78 4.72
N ALA A 279 19.75 5.67 4.17
CA ALA A 279 20.55 6.59 4.94
C ALA A 279 19.69 7.59 5.74
N LEU A 280 18.60 8.11 5.13
CA LEU A 280 17.63 8.97 5.81
C LEU A 280 16.96 8.24 6.98
N ALA A 281 16.44 7.03 6.75
CA ALA A 281 15.79 6.22 7.78
C ALA A 281 16.72 5.92 8.97
N LEU A 282 17.98 5.55 8.68
CA LEU A 282 18.97 5.32 9.71
C LEU A 282 19.29 6.59 10.51
N LYS A 283 19.48 7.72 9.84
CA LYS A 283 19.78 8.99 10.50
C LYS A 283 18.58 9.56 11.28
N TYR A 284 17.35 9.34 10.80
CA TYR A 284 16.14 9.61 11.57
C TYR A 284 16.14 8.86 12.89
N ASN A 285 16.38 7.54 12.86
CA ASN A 285 16.46 6.72 14.08
C ASN A 285 17.57 7.18 15.03
N HIS A 286 18.76 7.49 14.50
CA HIS A 286 19.86 8.01 15.31
C HIS A 286 19.49 9.31 16.02
N LEU A 287 18.82 10.24 15.31
CA LEU A 287 18.33 11.49 15.88
C LEU A 287 17.27 11.25 16.94
N ARG A 288 16.24 10.45 16.64
CA ARG A 288 15.17 10.09 17.57
C ARG A 288 15.73 9.50 18.88
N TYR A 289 16.67 8.56 18.79
CA TYR A 289 17.31 7.96 19.96
C TYR A 289 18.25 8.91 20.69
N GLY A 290 19.07 9.68 19.96
CA GLY A 290 20.01 10.64 20.54
C GLY A 290 19.28 11.76 21.29
N LEU A 291 18.22 12.34 20.69
CA LEU A 291 17.35 13.32 21.32
C LEU A 291 16.69 12.76 22.58
N GLY A 292 16.19 11.52 22.53
CA GLY A 292 15.66 10.80 23.67
C GLY A 292 16.66 10.65 24.83
N ARG A 293 17.90 10.27 24.52
CA ARG A 293 18.99 10.17 25.51
C ARG A 293 19.34 11.52 26.12
N VAL A 294 19.45 12.57 25.30
CA VAL A 294 19.72 13.94 25.78
C VAL A 294 18.62 14.38 26.73
N ALA A 295 17.34 14.27 26.34
CA ALA A 295 16.21 14.64 27.18
C ALA A 295 16.21 13.88 28.51
N TRP A 296 16.45 12.56 28.48
CA TRP A 296 16.55 11.76 29.70
C TRP A 296 17.70 12.21 30.62
N LEU A 297 18.89 12.48 30.06
CA LEU A 297 20.05 12.94 30.81
C LEU A 297 19.83 14.32 31.44
N GLU A 298 19.16 15.23 30.74
CA GLU A 298 18.82 16.56 31.24
C GLU A 298 17.83 16.50 32.41
N VAL A 299 16.79 15.67 32.30
CA VAL A 299 15.84 15.39 33.40
C VAL A 299 16.58 14.83 34.62
N ARG A 300 17.49 13.86 34.43
CA ARG A 300 18.27 13.28 35.54
C ARG A 300 19.25 14.25 36.19
N LEU A 301 19.74 15.24 35.45
CA LEU A 301 20.61 16.28 35.96
C LEU A 301 19.84 17.48 36.55
N GLY A 302 18.51 17.53 36.39
CA GLY A 302 17.67 18.64 36.80
C GLY A 302 17.90 19.92 35.98
N VAL A 303 18.24 19.76 34.69
CA VAL A 303 18.45 20.89 33.76
C VAL A 303 17.12 21.36 33.18
N THR A 304 16.23 20.43 32.88
CA THR A 304 14.85 20.68 32.41
C THR A 304 13.88 20.32 33.53
N SER A 305 13.02 21.28 33.89
CA SER A 305 11.96 21.13 34.91
C SER A 305 10.65 20.74 34.24
#